data_AF-A0A972V8N5-F1
#
_entry.id   AF-A0A972V8N5-F1
#
_cell.length_a   1.000
_cell.length_b   1.000
_cell.length_c   1.000
_cell.angle_alpha   90.00
_cell.angle_beta   90.00
_cell.angle_gamma   90.00
#
_symmetry.space_group_name_H-M   'P 1'
#
loop_
_entity.id
_entity.type
_entity.pdbx_description
1 polymer ?
#
loop_
_entity_poly.entity_id
_entity_poly.type
_entity_poly.pdbx_seq_one_letter_code
_entity_poly.pdbx_strand_id
1 'polypeptide(L)'
;MLEIVLKIIVWIGTPLAAFLAVNFIGKVIVGFHTLRREILAELGATANVSHREGNETRWDEAQAKLRSLGTGLRAMHDTSNKIVRLYFHLYGYNLSEASSGLIGLSNSLATLGYQRAAARYRIEKGLKFPHATSIEMIEKLRERELRIGR
;
A
#
# COMPACT_ATOMS: atom_id res chain seq x y z
N MET A 1 1.75 -46.32 -26.80
CA MET A 1 0.54 -45.50 -26.65
C MET A 1 0.54 -44.71 -25.34
N LEU A 2 0.80 -45.35 -24.18
CA LEU A 2 0.83 -44.70 -22.86
C LEU A 2 1.89 -43.57 -22.74
N GLU A 3 3.11 -43.77 -23.24
CA GLU A 3 4.15 -42.73 -23.22
C GLU A 3 3.80 -41.49 -24.04
N ILE A 4 3.07 -41.65 -25.15
CA ILE A 4 2.67 -40.55 -26.02
C ILE A 4 1.61 -39.71 -25.31
N VAL A 5 0.65 -40.36 -24.64
CA VAL A 5 -0.37 -39.69 -23.83
C VAL A 5 0.27 -38.94 -22.66
N LEU A 6 1.24 -39.55 -21.97
CA LEU A 6 1.96 -38.90 -20.87
C LEU A 6 2.76 -37.68 -21.34
N LYS A 7 3.46 -37.79 -22.48
CA LYS A 7 4.19 -36.67 -23.09
C LYS A 7 3.23 -35.54 -23.47
N ILE A 8 2.08 -35.85 -24.09
CA ILE A 8 1.09 -34.83 -24.46
C ILE A 8 0.54 -34.09 -23.23
N ILE A 9 0.21 -34.82 -22.15
CA ILE A 9 -0.26 -34.22 -20.88
C ILE A 9 0.79 -33.29 -20.30
N VAL A 10 2.06 -33.68 -20.29
CA VAL A 10 3.16 -32.83 -19.79
C VAL A 10 3.37 -31.62 -20.70
N TRP A 11 3.42 -31.81 -22.03
CA TRP A 11 3.67 -30.75 -23.00
C TRP A 11 2.54 -29.72 -23.09
N ILE A 12 1.29 -30.09 -22.79
CA ILE A 12 0.15 -29.15 -22.77
C ILE A 12 -0.09 -28.59 -21.36
N GLY A 13 0.12 -29.41 -20.31
CA GLY A 13 -0.10 -29.02 -18.92
C GLY A 13 0.87 -27.95 -18.44
N THR A 14 2.15 -28.02 -18.84
CA THR A 14 3.18 -27.08 -18.38
C THR A 14 2.96 -25.66 -18.93
N PRO A 15 2.70 -25.46 -20.23
CA PRO A 15 2.36 -24.14 -20.79
C PRO A 15 1.07 -23.57 -20.22
N LEU A 16 0.04 -24.41 -20.00
CA LEU A 16 -1.22 -23.97 -19.42
C LEU A 16 -1.03 -23.50 -17.96
N ALA A 17 -0.26 -24.26 -17.16
CA ALA A 17 0.08 -23.87 -15.80
C ALA A 17 0.91 -22.56 -15.77
N ALA A 18 1.86 -22.40 -16.68
CA ALA A 18 2.63 -21.17 -16.83
C ALA A 18 1.74 -19.97 -17.21
N PHE A 19 0.83 -20.15 -18.16
CA PHE A 19 -0.13 -19.13 -18.57
C PHE A 19 -1.05 -18.70 -17.42
N LEU A 20 -1.56 -19.65 -16.64
CA LEU A 20 -2.38 -19.38 -15.47
C LEU A 20 -1.56 -18.66 -14.38
N ALA A 21 -0.33 -19.09 -14.11
CA ALA A 21 0.54 -18.42 -13.14
C ALA A 21 0.80 -16.96 -13.53
N VAL A 22 1.12 -16.69 -14.80
CA VAL A 22 1.34 -15.32 -15.29
C VAL A 22 0.06 -14.48 -15.18
N ASN A 23 -1.09 -15.01 -15.60
CA ASN A 23 -2.32 -14.24 -15.62
C ASN A 23 -2.92 -13.98 -14.23
N PHE A 24 -2.84 -14.93 -13.31
CA PHE A 24 -3.49 -14.82 -12.00
C PHE A 24 -2.56 -14.32 -10.88
N ILE A 25 -1.25 -14.61 -10.96
CA ILE A 25 -0.28 -14.18 -9.96
C ILE A 25 0.52 -13.00 -10.49
N GLY A 26 1.06 -13.13 -11.71
CA GLY A 26 1.91 -12.11 -12.32
C GLY A 26 1.22 -10.75 -12.43
N LYS A 27 -0.02 -10.71 -12.96
CA LYS A 27 -0.79 -9.46 -13.07
C LYS A 27 -1.01 -8.77 -11.73
N VAL A 28 -1.32 -9.53 -10.68
CA VAL A 28 -1.57 -8.96 -9.35
C VAL A 28 -0.28 -8.41 -8.75
N ILE A 29 0.85 -9.12 -8.89
CA ILE A 29 2.15 -8.65 -8.42
C ILE A 29 2.60 -7.37 -9.16
N VAL A 30 2.42 -7.33 -10.49
CA VAL A 30 2.72 -6.12 -11.27
C VAL A 30 1.82 -4.97 -10.82
N GLY A 31 0.52 -5.21 -10.66
CA GLY A 31 -0.43 -4.22 -10.14
C GLY A 31 -0.03 -3.70 -8.76
N PHE A 32 0.43 -4.59 -7.87
CA PHE A 32 0.93 -4.21 -6.55
C PHE A 32 2.12 -3.26 -6.65
N HIS A 33 3.12 -3.59 -7.48
CA HIS A 33 4.30 -2.73 -7.63
C HIS A 33 3.96 -1.38 -8.28
N THR A 34 2.97 -1.35 -9.17
CA THR A 34 2.44 -0.09 -9.71
C THR A 34 1.78 0.75 -8.62
N LEU A 35 0.85 0.19 -7.84
CA LEU A 35 0.24 0.89 -6.70
C LEU A 35 1.29 1.36 -5.70
N ARG A 36 2.29 0.53 -5.40
CA ARG A 36 3.38 0.87 -4.49
C ARG A 36 4.17 2.07 -5.00
N ARG A 37 4.48 2.16 -6.31
CA ARG A 37 5.16 3.33 -6.90
C ARG A 37 4.27 4.57 -6.84
N GLU A 38 2.99 4.45 -7.17
CA GLU A 38 2.04 5.56 -7.10
C GLU A 38 1.91 6.11 -5.68
N ILE A 39 1.82 5.22 -4.68
CA ILE A 39 1.77 5.61 -3.28
C ILE A 39 3.04 6.35 -2.88
N LEU A 40 4.22 5.87 -3.27
CA LEU A 40 5.48 6.54 -2.95
C LEU A 40 5.55 7.95 -3.56
N ALA A 41 5.10 8.10 -4.81
CA ALA A 41 5.03 9.40 -5.47
C ALA A 41 4.04 10.34 -4.75
N GLU A 42 2.86 9.83 -4.39
CA GLU A 42 1.83 10.60 -3.70
C GLU A 42 2.27 11.04 -2.30
N LEU A 43 3.00 10.19 -1.56
CA LEU A 43 3.59 10.56 -0.27
C LEU A 43 4.60 11.72 -0.38
N GLY A 44 5.30 11.81 -1.51
CA GLY A 44 6.18 12.93 -1.83
C GLY A 44 5.39 14.19 -2.15
N ALA A 45 4.38 14.09 -3.02
CA ALA A 45 3.55 15.21 -3.44
C ALA A 45 2.77 15.82 -2.26
N THR A 46 2.24 14.97 -1.38
CA THR A 46 1.42 15.38 -0.23
C THR A 46 2.25 15.85 0.98
N ALA A 47 3.58 15.70 0.96
CA ALA A 47 4.43 16.15 2.07
C ALA A 47 4.31 17.66 2.35
N ASN A 48 4.14 18.46 1.30
CA ASN A 48 4.07 19.93 1.38
C ASN A 48 2.65 20.48 1.28
N VAL A 49 1.64 19.62 1.16
CA VAL A 49 0.24 20.05 1.17
C VAL A 49 -0.13 20.41 2.62
N SER A 50 -0.37 21.70 2.83
CA SER A 50 -0.92 22.26 4.07
C SER A 50 -2.13 23.11 3.71
N HIS A 51 -3.13 23.17 4.60
CA HIS A 51 -4.37 23.94 4.37
C HIS A 51 -4.12 25.46 4.26
N ARG A 52 -2.91 25.93 4.59
CA ARG A 52 -2.53 27.34 4.47
C ARG A 52 -2.13 27.66 3.03
N GLU A 53 -2.82 28.65 2.47
CA GLU A 53 -2.62 29.32 1.16
C GLU A 53 -3.38 28.70 -0.04
N GLY A 54 -4.67 29.07 -0.17
CA GLY A 54 -5.34 29.23 -1.47
C GLY A 54 -5.44 28.02 -2.40
N ASN A 55 -5.23 26.81 -1.88
CA ASN A 55 -5.08 25.59 -2.69
C ASN A 55 -6.03 24.47 -2.27
N GLU A 56 -7.28 24.83 -1.94
CA GLU A 56 -8.33 23.89 -1.52
C GLU A 56 -8.52 22.76 -2.55
N THR A 57 -8.47 23.08 -3.85
CA THR A 57 -8.57 22.10 -4.93
C THR A 57 -7.46 21.05 -4.86
N ARG A 58 -6.20 21.43 -4.65
CA ARG A 58 -5.10 20.46 -4.50
C ARG A 58 -5.21 19.63 -3.22
N TRP A 59 -5.81 20.19 -2.17
CA TRP A 59 -6.02 19.47 -0.93
C TRP A 59 -7.10 18.39 -1.08
N ASP A 60 -8.23 18.73 -1.71
CA ASP A 60 -9.30 17.77 -2.02
C ASP A 60 -8.79 16.67 -2.97
N GLU A 61 -8.03 17.04 -4.00
CA GLU A 61 -7.41 16.08 -4.93
C GLU A 61 -6.46 15.12 -4.21
N ALA A 62 -5.58 15.64 -3.34
CA ALA A 62 -4.67 14.83 -2.54
C ALA A 62 -5.43 13.88 -1.59
N GLN A 63 -6.47 14.36 -0.92
CA GLN A 63 -7.33 13.53 -0.08
C GLN A 63 -7.99 12.40 -0.87
N ALA A 64 -8.62 12.74 -2.00
CA ALA A 64 -9.31 11.79 -2.85
C ALA A 64 -8.32 10.75 -3.40
N LYS A 65 -7.12 11.19 -3.82
CA LYS A 65 -6.08 10.31 -4.35
C LYS A 65 -5.56 9.35 -3.29
N LEU A 66 -5.25 9.81 -2.07
CA LEU A 66 -4.83 8.95 -0.97
C LEU A 66 -5.92 7.93 -0.58
N ARG A 67 -7.20 8.34 -0.53
CA ARG A 67 -8.31 7.40 -0.28
C ARG A 67 -8.46 6.38 -1.40
N SER A 68 -8.34 6.80 -2.65
CA SER A 68 -8.39 5.91 -3.82
C SER A 68 -7.26 4.87 -3.79
N LEU A 69 -6.03 5.30 -3.50
CA LEU A 69 -4.89 4.39 -3.33
C LEU A 69 -5.09 3.43 -2.14
N GLY A 70 -5.60 3.94 -1.01
CA GLY A 70 -5.90 3.11 0.17
C GLY A 70 -6.96 2.04 -0.11
N THR A 71 -8.05 2.42 -0.79
CA THR A 71 -9.12 1.48 -1.20
C THR A 71 -8.62 0.48 -2.23
N GLY A 72 -7.82 0.90 -3.22
CA GLY A 72 -7.20 -0.01 -4.18
C GLY A 72 -6.28 -1.04 -3.52
N LEU A 73 -5.44 -0.61 -2.57
CA LEU A 73 -4.55 -1.51 -1.83
C LEU A 73 -5.33 -2.50 -0.95
N ARG A 74 -6.44 -2.05 -0.32
CA ARG A 74 -7.33 -2.90 0.45
C ARG A 74 -8.07 -3.91 -0.43
N ALA A 75 -8.62 -3.46 -1.55
CA ALA A 75 -9.29 -4.33 -2.52
C ALA A 75 -8.32 -5.40 -3.05
N MET A 76 -7.06 -5.04 -3.31
CA MET A 76 -6.03 -5.99 -3.69
C MET A 76 -5.76 -7.03 -2.60
N HIS A 77 -5.65 -6.61 -1.34
CA HIS A 77 -5.49 -7.53 -0.22
C HIS A 77 -6.67 -8.51 -0.11
N ASP A 78 -7.89 -8.00 -0.20
CA ASP A 78 -9.11 -8.78 0.02
C ASP A 78 -9.36 -9.77 -1.13
N THR A 79 -9.06 -9.37 -2.37
CA THR A 79 -9.27 -10.19 -3.58
C THR A 79 -8.08 -11.08 -3.95
N SER A 80 -6.90 -10.91 -3.33
CA SER A 80 -5.72 -11.72 -3.61
C SER A 80 -5.92 -13.18 -3.20
N ASN A 81 -5.53 -14.10 -4.08
CA ASN A 81 -5.49 -15.53 -3.79
C ASN A 81 -4.40 -15.89 -2.75
N LYS A 82 -4.45 -17.12 -2.23
CA LYS A 82 -3.52 -17.60 -1.18
C LYS A 82 -2.05 -17.50 -1.57
N ILE A 83 -1.71 -17.72 -2.85
CA ILE A 83 -0.32 -17.66 -3.33
C ILE A 83 0.20 -16.23 -3.31
N VAL A 84 -0.60 -15.27 -3.78
CA VAL A 84 -0.26 -13.85 -3.72
C VAL A 84 -0.18 -13.35 -2.28
N ARG A 85 -1.08 -13.80 -1.40
CA ARG A 85 -1.01 -13.49 0.04
C ARG A 85 0.26 -14.05 0.69
N LEU A 86 0.65 -15.28 0.33
CA LEU A 86 1.91 -15.87 0.78
C LEU A 86 3.11 -15.05 0.30
N TYR A 87 3.10 -14.60 -0.97
CA TYR A 87 4.11 -13.67 -1.48
C TYR A 87 4.19 -12.40 -0.61
N PHE A 88 3.07 -11.72 -0.34
CA PHE A 88 3.09 -10.53 0.51
C PHE A 88 3.64 -10.82 1.91
N HIS A 89 3.25 -11.95 2.51
CA HIS A 89 3.74 -12.34 3.83
C HIS A 89 5.25 -12.61 3.84
N LEU A 90 5.78 -13.38 2.88
CA LEU A 90 7.21 -13.71 2.79
C LEU A 90 8.10 -12.49 2.60
N TYR A 91 7.62 -11.50 1.84
CA TYR A 91 8.33 -10.23 1.66
C TYR A 91 8.01 -9.20 2.75
N GLY A 92 7.18 -9.57 3.73
CA GLY A 92 6.82 -8.75 4.88
C GLY A 92 5.94 -7.53 4.56
N TYR A 93 5.23 -7.54 3.43
CA TYR A 93 4.27 -6.50 3.09
C TYR A 93 2.98 -6.66 3.92
N ASN A 94 2.50 -5.54 4.46
CA ASN A 94 1.23 -5.47 5.18
C ASN A 94 0.30 -4.46 4.50
N LEU A 95 -0.43 -4.94 3.49
CA LEU A 95 -1.36 -4.12 2.70
C LEU A 95 -2.52 -3.58 3.54
N SER A 96 -2.97 -4.32 4.57
CA SER A 96 -4.04 -3.88 5.46
C SER A 96 -3.60 -2.70 6.34
N GLU A 97 -2.39 -2.77 6.92
CA GLU A 97 -1.82 -1.68 7.72
C GLU A 97 -1.53 -0.46 6.85
N ALA A 98 -0.98 -0.66 5.65
CA ALA A 98 -0.70 0.43 4.73
C ALA A 98 -1.97 1.11 4.18
N SER A 99 -3.00 0.35 3.81
CA SER A 99 -4.28 0.92 3.34
C SER A 99 -4.97 1.74 4.43
N SER A 100 -4.98 1.23 5.65
CA SER A 100 -5.50 1.97 6.81
C SER A 100 -4.68 3.23 7.09
N GLY A 101 -3.35 3.15 6.92
CA GLY A 101 -2.46 4.31 6.97
C GLY A 101 -2.78 5.36 5.91
N LEU A 102 -3.05 4.97 4.66
CA LEU A 102 -3.42 5.87 3.56
C LEU A 102 -4.74 6.60 3.83
N ILE A 103 -5.74 5.86 4.30
CA ILE A 103 -7.03 6.44 4.69
C ILE A 103 -6.84 7.39 5.88
N GLY A 104 -6.07 6.98 6.90
CA GLY A 104 -5.74 7.83 8.03
C GLY A 104 -5.02 9.11 7.61
N LEU A 105 -4.04 9.00 6.72
CA LEU A 105 -3.27 10.13 6.20
C LEU A 105 -4.16 11.10 5.44
N SER A 106 -5.09 10.59 4.62
CA SER A 106 -6.08 11.42 3.92
C SER A 106 -6.91 12.25 4.90
N ASN A 107 -7.33 11.68 6.02
CA ASN A 107 -8.13 12.39 7.04
C ASN A 107 -7.29 13.41 7.82
N SER A 108 -5.99 13.17 7.96
CA SER A 108 -5.06 14.02 8.72
C SER A 108 -4.21 14.95 7.85
N LEU A 109 -4.54 15.16 6.58
CA LEU A 109 -3.75 16.02 5.68
C LEU A 109 -3.66 17.46 6.19
N ALA A 110 -4.72 17.96 6.83
CA ALA A 110 -4.77 19.32 7.37
C ALA A 110 -3.96 19.50 8.67
N THR A 111 -3.65 18.41 9.39
CA THR A 111 -2.99 18.48 10.70
C THR A 111 -1.51 18.11 10.60
N LEU A 112 -0.64 19.01 11.04
CA LEU A 112 0.79 18.72 11.23
C LEU A 112 0.95 18.18 12.65
N GLY A 113 0.78 16.86 12.83
CA GLY A 113 0.70 16.27 14.16
C GLY A 113 0.93 14.76 14.21
N TYR A 114 0.75 14.19 15.39
CA TYR A 114 0.90 12.76 15.68
C TYR A 114 0.11 11.90 14.71
N GLN A 115 -1.15 12.26 14.42
CA GLN A 115 -2.01 11.46 13.53
C GLN A 115 -1.41 11.31 12.13
N ARG A 116 -0.89 12.41 11.57
CA ARG A 116 -0.24 12.43 10.25
C ARG A 116 1.05 11.61 10.25
N ALA A 117 1.88 11.77 11.29
CA ALA A 117 3.12 11.02 11.44
C ALA A 117 2.86 9.50 11.62
N ALA A 118 1.90 9.14 12.46
CA ALA A 118 1.51 7.75 12.70
C ALA A 118 0.90 7.09 11.47
N ALA A 119 0.03 7.81 10.74
CA ALA A 119 -0.53 7.34 9.49
C ALA A 119 0.56 7.09 8.45
N ARG A 120 1.47 8.06 8.25
CA ARG A 120 2.62 7.93 7.34
C ARG A 120 3.49 6.73 7.70
N TYR A 121 3.85 6.57 8.98
CA TYR A 121 4.64 5.44 9.44
C TYR A 121 4.01 4.09 9.13
N ARG A 122 2.69 3.94 9.30
CA ARG A 122 1.98 2.69 8.94
C ARG A 122 2.06 2.38 7.45
N ILE A 123 1.95 3.41 6.59
CA ILE A 123 2.09 3.25 5.14
C ILE A 123 3.50 2.78 4.81
N GLU A 124 4.50 3.51 5.30
CA GLU A 124 5.88 3.23 4.98
C GLU A 124 6.24 1.83 5.48
N LYS A 125 5.92 1.49 6.73
CA LYS A 125 6.18 0.16 7.34
C LYS A 125 5.49 -0.96 6.58
N GLY A 126 4.20 -0.80 6.27
CA GLY A 126 3.42 -1.82 5.57
C GLY A 126 3.89 -2.05 4.13
N LEU A 127 4.42 -1.03 3.46
CA LEU A 127 4.92 -1.12 2.08
C LEU A 127 6.44 -1.25 1.96
N LYS A 128 7.15 -1.39 3.10
CA LYS A 128 8.61 -1.47 3.15
C LYS A 128 9.27 -0.30 2.42
N PHE A 129 8.76 0.91 2.59
CA PHE A 129 9.49 2.12 2.18
C PHE A 129 10.59 2.45 3.19
N PRO A 130 11.55 3.33 2.86
CA PRO A 130 12.40 3.93 3.88
C PRO A 130 11.53 4.70 4.89
N HIS A 131 11.80 4.58 6.19
CA HIS A 131 11.09 5.33 7.24
C HIS A 131 12.04 6.38 7.81
N ALA A 132 11.69 7.65 7.66
CA ALA A 132 12.42 8.72 8.35
C ALA A 132 11.98 8.83 9.83
N THR A 133 10.76 8.39 10.14
CA THR A 133 10.14 8.54 11.46
C THR A 133 10.21 7.22 12.24
N SER A 134 10.77 7.25 13.45
CA SER A 134 10.78 6.10 14.36
C SER A 134 9.50 6.04 15.22
N ILE A 135 9.19 4.85 15.74
CA ILE A 135 8.08 4.66 16.70
C ILE A 135 8.26 5.59 17.92
N GLU A 136 9.48 5.72 18.42
CA GLU A 136 9.79 6.60 19.55
C GLU A 136 9.47 8.07 19.24
N MET A 137 9.74 8.52 18.02
CA MET A 137 9.40 9.88 17.60
C MET A 137 7.88 10.09 17.52
N ILE A 138 7.13 9.09 17.07
CA ILE A 138 5.67 9.12 17.02
C ILE A 138 5.09 9.22 18.43
N GLU A 139 5.61 8.43 19.38
CA GLU A 139 5.12 8.47 20.77
C GLU A 139 5.45 9.81 21.43
N LYS A 140 6.64 10.38 21.17
CA LYS A 140 6.98 11.74 21.64
C LYS A 140 6.03 12.80 21.08
N LEU A 141 5.61 12.70 19.82
CA LEU A 141 4.62 13.62 19.23
C LEU A 141 3.26 13.47 19.91
N ARG A 142 2.84 12.23 20.20
CA ARG A 142 1.59 11.94 20.93
C ARG A 142 1.61 12.58 22.31
N GLU A 143 2.68 12.41 23.07
CA GLU A 143 2.82 13.01 24.39
C GLU A 143 2.78 14.54 24.35
N ARG A 144 3.42 15.16 23.35
CA ARG A 144 3.38 16.61 23.17
C ARG A 144 1.96 17.11 22.91
N GLU A 145 1.22 16.47 22.02
CA GLU A 145 -0.19 16.84 21.77
C GLU A 145 -1.07 16.69 23.02
N LEU A 146 -0.89 15.62 23.80
CA LEU A 146 -1.62 15.39 25.06
C LEU A 146 -1.29 16.41 26.17
N ARG A 147 -0.12 17.05 26.09
CA ARG A 147 0.27 18.13 27.01
C ARG A 147 -0.23 19.50 26.56
N ILE A 148 -0.38 19.73 25.26
CA ILE A 148 -0.85 21.00 24.68
C ILE A 148 -2.39 21.06 24.60
N GLY A 149 -3.06 19.91 24.47
CA GLY A 149 -4.51 19.79 24.50
C GLY A 149 -5.14 19.77 25.89
N ARG A 150 -4.36 20.08 26.94
CA ARG A 150 -4.79 20.36 28.32
C ARG A 150 -4.54 21.82 28.62
#